data_AF-A0A357QZZ7-F1
#
_entry.id   AF-A0A357QZZ7-F1
#
_cell.length_a   1.000
_cell.length_b   1.000
_cell.length_c   1.000
_cell.angle_alpha   90.00
_cell.angle_beta   90.00
_cell.angle_gamma   90.00
#
_symmetry.space_group_name_H-M   'P 1'
#
loop_
_entity.id
_entity.type
_entity.pdbx_description
1 polymer ?
#
loop_
_entity_poly.entity_id
_entity_poly.type
_entity_poly.pdbx_seq_one_letter_code
_entity_poly.pdbx_strand_id
1 'polypeptide(L)'
;FMINEPVLFGLPIVLNPIYFIPFIIVQPVLTVVAYVATTAGFAGPIVNSVPWTTPPVLNAFLATNGSMGAVVVALINLALAFVIYLPFVMVANAQAKKIK
;
A
#
# COMPACT_ATOMS: atom_id res chain seq x y z
N PHE A 1 6.94 -0.22 -9.80
CA PHE A 1 7.48 -1.59 -9.88
C PHE A 1 7.70 -2.24 -8.52
N MET A 2 7.08 -1.73 -7.44
CA MET A 2 7.07 -2.38 -6.12
C MET A 2 8.45 -2.63 -5.46
N ILE A 3 9.52 -2.06 -6.02
CA ILE A 3 10.86 -2.00 -5.44
C ILE A 3 10.88 -0.80 -4.48
N ASN A 4 11.14 -1.05 -3.19
CA ASN A 4 10.96 -0.08 -2.11
C ASN A 4 12.27 0.30 -1.39
N GLU A 5 13.37 -0.36 -1.69
CA GLU A 5 14.69 -0.18 -1.08
C GLU A 5 15.18 1.28 -1.15
N PRO A 6 15.04 2.01 -2.27
CA PRO A 6 15.45 3.42 -2.32
C PRO A 6 14.69 4.29 -1.32
N VAL A 7 13.42 3.96 -1.05
CA VAL A 7 12.59 4.69 -0.09
C VAL A 7 12.91 4.25 1.34
N LEU A 8 13.06 2.94 1.57
CA LEU A 8 13.32 2.35 2.88
C LEU A 8 14.68 2.74 3.48
N PHE A 9 15.67 2.95 2.62
CA PHE A 9 17.02 3.35 3.02
C PHE A 9 17.27 4.86 2.81
N GLY A 10 16.69 5.47 1.78
CA GLY A 10 16.84 6.91 1.52
C GLY A 10 16.11 7.77 2.54
N LEU A 11 14.89 7.39 2.90
CA LEU A 11 14.27 7.79 4.16
C LEU A 11 14.61 6.67 5.14
N PRO A 12 15.22 6.92 6.30
CA PRO A 12 15.58 5.86 7.23
C PRO A 12 14.32 5.29 7.94
N ILE A 13 13.38 4.72 7.18
CA ILE A 13 12.07 4.24 7.64
C ILE A 13 12.25 3.17 8.70
N VAL A 14 13.24 2.28 8.51
CA VAL A 14 13.55 1.19 9.44
C VAL A 14 14.06 1.71 10.79
N LEU A 15 14.76 2.85 10.80
CA LEU A 15 15.37 3.42 12.01
C LEU A 15 14.56 4.60 12.60
N ASN A 16 13.54 5.08 11.89
CA ASN A 16 12.72 6.21 12.32
C ASN A 16 11.36 5.69 12.85
N PRO A 17 11.12 5.75 14.18
CA PRO A 17 9.88 5.27 14.78
C PRO A 17 8.60 5.91 14.18
N ILE A 18 8.68 7.16 13.69
CA ILE A 18 7.55 7.85 13.08
C ILE A 18 7.11 7.18 11.78
N TYR A 19 8.05 6.69 10.98
CA TYR A 19 7.75 5.97 9.75
C TYR A 19 7.58 4.46 9.95
N PHE A 20 8.18 3.90 11.00
CA PHE A 20 8.02 2.50 11.35
C PHE A 20 6.57 2.14 11.70
N ILE A 21 5.86 3.00 12.44
CA ILE A 21 4.47 2.78 12.83
C ILE A 21 3.53 2.63 11.61
N PRO A 22 3.43 3.58 10.66
CA PRO A 22 2.57 3.43 9.50
C PRO A 22 3.03 2.29 8.58
N PHE A 23 4.34 2.00 8.53
CA PHE A 23 4.88 0.89 7.74
C PHE A 23 4.36 -0.48 8.19
N ILE A 24 4.22 -0.69 9.51
CA ILE A 24 3.66 -1.94 10.04
C ILE A 24 2.13 -1.97 9.94
N ILE A 25 1.45 -0.85 10.22
CA ILE A 25 -0.02 -0.81 10.29
C ILE A 25 -0.68 -0.87 8.91
N VAL A 26 -0.06 -0.29 7.87
CA VAL A 26 -0.68 -0.22 6.54
C VAL A 26 -0.98 -1.62 5.99
N GLN A 27 -0.06 -2.57 6.15
CA GLN A 27 -0.16 -3.90 5.53
C GLN A 27 -1.37 -4.72 6.00
N PRO A 28 -1.61 -4.92 7.32
CA PRO A 28 -2.79 -5.63 7.78
C PRO A 28 -4.08 -4.90 7.40
N VAL A 29 -4.09 -3.55 7.41
CA VAL A 29 -5.29 -2.79 7.03
C VAL A 29 -5.65 -3.03 5.56
N LEU A 30 -4.70 -2.89 4.64
CA LEU A 30 -4.94 -3.14 3.22
C LEU A 30 -5.32 -4.60 2.93
N THR A 31 -4.72 -5.53 3.69
CA THR A 31 -5.03 -6.97 3.60
C THR A 31 -6.47 -7.25 4.01
N VAL A 32 -6.94 -6.68 5.12
CA VAL A 32 -8.33 -6.84 5.58
C VAL A 32 -9.31 -6.28 4.55
N VAL A 33 -9.05 -5.08 4.00
CA VAL A 33 -9.90 -4.48 2.97
C VAL A 33 -9.98 -5.38 1.73
N ALA A 34 -8.84 -5.86 1.23
CA ALA A 34 -8.80 -6.76 0.08
C ALA A 34 -9.51 -8.10 0.35
N TYR A 35 -9.30 -8.68 1.54
CA TYR A 35 -9.92 -9.93 1.95
C TYR A 35 -11.45 -9.81 2.04
N VAL A 36 -11.96 -8.77 2.70
CA VAL A 36 -13.40 -8.51 2.81
C VAL A 36 -14.01 -8.28 1.44
N ALA A 37 -13.37 -7.49 0.58
CA ALA A 37 -13.87 -7.23 -0.77
C ALA A 37 -13.91 -8.51 -1.63
N THR A 38 -12.95 -9.41 -1.45
CA THR A 38 -12.88 -10.68 -2.18
C THR A 38 -13.93 -11.66 -1.68
N THR A 39 -14.06 -11.82 -0.35
CA THR A 39 -15.04 -12.73 0.27
C THR A 39 -16.49 -12.25 0.11
N ALA A 40 -16.72 -10.93 0.02
CA ALA A 40 -18.02 -10.35 -0.31
C ALA A 40 -18.40 -10.49 -1.80
N GLY A 41 -17.51 -11.02 -2.66
CA GLY A 41 -17.73 -11.17 -4.09
C GLY A 41 -17.61 -9.87 -4.91
N PHE A 42 -17.17 -8.77 -4.29
CA PHE A 42 -16.94 -7.51 -5.00
C PHE A 42 -15.68 -7.58 -5.86
N ALA A 43 -14.58 -8.10 -5.32
CA ALA A 43 -13.35 -8.37 -6.06
C ALA A 43 -13.26 -9.85 -6.42
N GLY A 44 -12.80 -10.14 -7.65
CA GLY A 44 -12.54 -11.52 -8.08
C GLY A 44 -11.37 -12.13 -7.30
N PRO A 45 -11.38 -13.46 -7.07
CA PRO A 45 -10.24 -14.14 -6.48
C PRO A 45 -9.03 -14.10 -7.40
N ILE A 46 -7.84 -14.22 -6.81
CA ILE A 46 -6.60 -14.37 -7.57
C ILE A 46 -6.60 -15.75 -8.22
N VAL A 47 -6.48 -15.77 -9.55
CA VAL A 47 -6.46 -16.99 -10.37
C VAL A 47 -5.19 -17.11 -11.21
N ASN A 48 -4.46 -16.00 -11.41
CA ASN A 48 -3.23 -15.94 -12.18
C ASN A 48 -2.07 -15.46 -11.31
N SER A 49 -0.91 -16.12 -11.44
CA SER A 49 0.33 -15.65 -10.83
C SER A 49 0.98 -14.59 -11.73
N VAL A 50 0.88 -13.33 -11.33
CA VAL A 50 1.46 -12.18 -12.03
C VAL A 50 2.77 -11.78 -11.34
N PRO A 51 3.82 -11.38 -12.07
CA PRO A 51 5.06 -10.88 -11.45
C PRO A 51 4.79 -9.78 -10.42
N TRP A 52 5.45 -9.85 -9.27
CA TRP A 52 5.29 -8.88 -8.18
C TRP A 52 5.79 -7.47 -8.55
N THR A 53 6.60 -7.34 -9.61
CA THR A 53 7.06 -6.03 -10.10
C THR A 53 6.01 -5.30 -10.93
N THR A 54 4.91 -5.95 -11.30
CA THR A 54 3.81 -5.34 -12.05
C THR A 54 3.17 -4.20 -11.25
N PRO A 55 2.86 -3.05 -11.87
CA PRO A 55 2.18 -1.95 -11.17
C PRO A 55 0.90 -2.42 -10.46
N PRO A 56 0.63 -1.98 -9.22
CA PRO A 56 -0.35 -2.63 -8.33
C PRO A 56 -1.79 -2.65 -8.89
N VAL A 57 -2.23 -1.59 -9.55
CA VAL A 57 -3.58 -1.54 -10.16
C VAL A 57 -3.69 -2.52 -11.34
N LEU A 58 -2.65 -2.60 -12.17
CA LEU A 58 -2.59 -3.55 -13.28
C LEU A 58 -2.44 -5.00 -12.79
N ASN A 59 -1.66 -5.19 -11.72
CA ASN A 59 -1.50 -6.49 -11.07
C ASN A 59 -2.85 -7.02 -10.59
N ALA A 60 -3.66 -6.19 -9.92
CA ALA A 60 -4.99 -6.58 -9.47
C ALA A 60 -5.92 -7.00 -10.61
N PHE A 61 -5.90 -6.28 -11.74
CA PHE A 61 -6.68 -6.65 -12.93
C PHE A 61 -6.24 -8.00 -13.52
N LEU A 62 -4.93 -8.17 -13.74
CA LEU A 62 -4.37 -9.37 -14.39
C LEU A 62 -4.44 -10.62 -13.49
N ALA A 63 -4.19 -10.45 -12.19
CA ALA A 63 -4.18 -11.54 -11.22
C ALA A 63 -5.58 -12.14 -11.01
N THR A 64 -6.63 -11.34 -11.21
CA THR A 64 -8.04 -11.73 -11.02
C THR A 64 -8.77 -12.04 -12.33
N ASN A 65 -8.03 -12.26 -13.42
CA ASN A 65 -8.56 -12.52 -14.77
C ASN A 65 -9.57 -11.47 -15.24
N GLY A 66 -9.27 -10.20 -14.98
CA GLY A 66 -10.02 -9.06 -15.50
C GLY A 66 -11.09 -8.49 -14.57
N SER A 67 -11.07 -8.79 -13.27
CA SER A 67 -12.07 -8.26 -12.33
C SER A 67 -11.95 -6.74 -12.17
N MET A 68 -12.98 -6.00 -12.59
CA MET A 68 -13.08 -4.56 -12.36
C MET A 68 -13.18 -4.21 -10.87
N GLY A 69 -13.84 -5.05 -10.08
CA GLY A 69 -13.91 -4.85 -8.63
C GLY A 69 -12.54 -4.91 -7.96
N ALA A 70 -11.65 -5.80 -8.41
CA ALA A 70 -10.27 -5.86 -7.92
C ALA A 70 -9.48 -4.58 -8.25
N VAL A 71 -9.71 -3.98 -9.42
CA VAL A 71 -9.12 -2.69 -9.81
C VAL A 71 -9.59 -1.57 -8.87
N VAL A 72 -10.89 -1.52 -8.57
CA VAL A 72 -11.44 -0.53 -7.64
C VAL A 72 -10.86 -0.71 -6.24
N VAL A 73 -10.77 -1.95 -5.74
CA VAL A 73 -10.14 -2.25 -4.45
C VAL A 73 -8.67 -1.82 -4.43
N ALA A 74 -7.92 -2.04 -5.52
CA ALA A 74 -6.53 -1.62 -5.60
C ALA A 74 -6.38 -0.08 -5.52
N LEU A 75 -7.28 0.67 -6.16
CA LEU A 75 -7.33 2.14 -6.06
C LEU A 75 -7.72 2.60 -4.64
N ILE A 76 -8.70 1.93 -4.02
CA ILE A 76 -9.08 2.20 -2.62
C ILE A 76 -7.89 1.94 -1.70
N ASN A 77 -7.18 0.83 -1.87
CA ASN A 77 -6.01 0.50 -1.06
C ASN A 77 -4.88 1.52 -1.24
N LEU A 78 -4.67 2.02 -2.47
CA LEU A 78 -3.71 3.08 -2.72
C LEU A 78 -4.08 4.38 -1.99
N ALA A 79 -5.36 4.78 -2.06
CA ALA A 79 -5.86 5.95 -1.34
C ALA A 79 -5.76 5.78 0.19
N LEU A 80 -6.11 4.59 0.69
CA LEU A 80 -6.04 4.28 2.12
C LEU A 80 -4.60 4.28 2.63
N ALA A 81 -3.67 3.72 1.87
CA ALA A 81 -2.24 3.79 2.18
C ALA A 81 -1.77 5.26 2.27
N PHE A 82 -2.16 6.09 1.30
CA PHE A 82 -1.83 7.51 1.31
C PHE A 82 -2.37 8.21 2.57
N VAL A 83 -3.65 7.99 2.91
CA VAL A 83 -4.29 8.59 4.10
C VAL A 83 -3.62 8.12 5.40
N ILE A 84 -3.26 6.84 5.50
CA ILE A 84 -2.57 6.30 6.68
C ILE A 84 -1.19 6.94 6.86
N TYR A 85 -0.43 7.12 5.77
CA TYR A 85 0.91 7.71 5.84
C TYR A 85 0.89 9.23 6.05
N LEU A 86 -0.14 9.93 5.56
CA LEU A 86 -0.22 11.38 5.57
C LEU A 86 0.09 12.03 6.95
N PRO A 87 -0.54 11.64 8.08
CA PRO A 87 -0.25 12.26 9.37
C PRO A 87 1.20 12.06 9.81
N PHE A 88 1.79 10.89 9.55
CA PHE A 88 3.17 10.60 9.95
C PHE A 88 4.18 11.38 9.12
N VAL A 89 3.93 11.53 7.82
CA VAL A 89 4.74 12.38 6.92
C VAL A 89 4.67 13.85 7.38
N MET A 90 3.49 14.34 7.76
CA MET A 90 3.34 15.71 8.28
C MET A 90 4.14 15.93 9.57
N VAL A 91 4.10 14.99 10.51
CA VAL A 91 4.87 15.05 11.76
C VAL A 91 6.37 14.99 11.49
N ALA A 92 6.82 14.08 10.62
CA ALA A 92 8.22 13.97 10.25
C ALA A 92 8.75 15.24 9.57
N ASN A 93 7.97 15.85 8.67
CA ASN A 93 8.30 17.12 8.04
C ASN A 93 8.37 18.28 9.04
N ALA A 94 7.48 18.31 10.04
CA ALA A 94 7.52 19.32 11.10
C ALA A 94 8.78 19.20 11.97
N GLN A 95 9.21 17.97 12.29
CA GLN A 95 10.46 17.73 13.01
C GLN A 95 11.69 18.12 12.19
N ALA A 96 11.73 17.76 10.90
CA ALA A 96 12.84 18.11 10.01
C ALA A 96 13.05 19.63 9.89
N LYS A 97 11.97 20.43 9.94
CA LYS A 97 12.04 21.90 9.95
C LYS A 97 12.58 22.50 11.26
N LYS A 98 12.47 21.81 12.39
CA LYS A 98 12.98 22.29 13.68
C LYS A 98 14.48 22.10 13.87
N ILE A 99 15.09 21.21 13.09
CA ILE A 99 16.52 20.85 13.16
C ILE A 99 17.36 21.73 12.21
N LYS A 100 16.71 22.42 11.25
CA LYS A 100 17.32 23.47 10.44
C LYS A 100 17.18 24.82 11.11
#